data_AF-A0A1Q9PSE8-F1
#
_entry.id   AF-A0A1Q9PSE8-F1
#
_cell.length_a   1.000
_cell.length_b   1.000
_cell.length_c   1.000
_cell.angle_alpha   90.00
_cell.angle_beta   90.00
_cell.angle_gamma   90.00
#
_symmetry.space_group_name_H-M   'P 1'
#
loop_
_entity.id
_entity.type
_entity.pdbx_description
1 polymer ?
#
loop_
_entity_poly.entity_id
_entity_poly.type
_entity_poly.pdbx_seq_one_letter_code
_entity_poly.pdbx_strand_id
1 'polypeptide(L)'
;MNKKEIYTLMVLIEAYYEKFQFDQYKLDSWHVVLRKYSFERAHENLLEFVAHSPNPPKISDLFNNSSGGRYIPRIYEIDMTAGED
;
A
#
# COMPACT_ATOMS: atom_id res chain seq x y z
N MET A 1 2.91 8.36 12.37
CA MET A 1 2.79 9.40 11.33
C MET A 1 2.05 10.63 11.85
N ASN A 2 2.40 11.83 11.39
CA ASN A 2 1.79 13.11 11.80
C ASN A 2 0.66 13.56 10.86
N LYS A 3 -0.25 14.40 11.37
CA LYS A 3 -1.41 14.94 10.62
C LYS A 3 -1.02 15.62 9.29
N LYS A 4 0.13 16.32 9.24
CA LYS A 4 0.69 16.91 8.02
C LYS A 4 1.05 15.88 6.96
N GLU A 5 1.68 14.79 7.36
CA GLU A 5 2.08 13.75 6.41
C GLU A 5 0.83 13.05 5.84
N ILE A 6 -0.24 12.94 6.64
CA ILE A 6 -1.48 12.27 6.21
C ILE A 6 -2.21 13.14 5.20
N TYR A 7 -2.23 14.45 5.47
CA TYR A 7 -2.71 15.43 4.52
C TYR A 7 -1.98 15.29 3.17
N THR A 8 -0.65 15.17 3.19
CA THR A 8 0.13 14.93 1.96
C THR A 8 -0.31 13.67 1.22
N LEU A 9 -0.51 12.53 1.91
CA LEU A 9 -1.04 11.33 1.27
C LEU A 9 -2.41 11.54 0.64
N MET A 10 -3.32 12.22 1.33
CA MET A 10 -4.68 12.44 0.84
C MET A 10 -4.70 13.36 -0.40
N VAL A 11 -3.86 14.40 -0.40
CA VAL A 11 -3.67 15.28 -1.57
C VAL A 11 -3.09 14.50 -2.74
N LEU A 12 -2.12 13.61 -2.50
CA LEU A 12 -1.58 12.74 -3.56
C LEU A 12 -2.67 11.83 -4.14
N ILE A 13 -3.49 11.21 -3.30
CA ILE A 13 -4.60 10.35 -3.75
C ILE A 13 -5.62 11.16 -4.56
N GLU A 14 -5.98 12.36 -4.12
CA GLU A 14 -6.87 13.26 -4.86
C GLU A 14 -6.27 13.65 -6.23
N ALA A 15 -4.96 13.90 -6.29
CA ALA A 15 -4.26 14.20 -7.54
C ALA A 15 -4.20 13.00 -8.50
N TYR A 16 -4.09 11.77 -7.97
CA TYR A 16 -4.12 10.55 -8.77
C TYR A 16 -5.53 10.14 -9.19
N TYR A 17 -6.53 10.46 -8.38
CA TYR A 17 -7.92 10.09 -8.58
C TYR A 17 -8.81 11.32 -8.39
N GLU A 18 -9.16 12.01 -9.48
CA GLU A 18 -10.07 13.17 -9.44
C GLU A 18 -11.41 12.91 -8.72
N LYS A 19 -11.85 11.65 -8.69
CA LYS A 19 -13.09 11.23 -8.00
C LYS A 19 -12.93 11.09 -6.49
N PHE A 20 -11.70 11.14 -5.98
CA PHE A 20 -11.40 11.01 -4.57
C PHE A 20 -11.38 12.38 -3.91
N GLN A 21 -12.49 12.74 -3.26
CA GLN A 21 -12.53 13.91 -2.37
C GLN A 21 -12.41 13.48 -0.92
N PHE A 22 -11.69 14.28 -0.14
CA PHE A 22 -11.55 14.08 1.29
C PHE A 22 -11.89 15.34 2.09
N ASP A 23 -12.51 15.13 3.24
CA ASP A 23 -12.88 16.19 4.19
C ASP A 23 -12.02 16.11 5.46
N GLN A 24 -12.09 17.16 6.28
CA GLN A 24 -11.41 17.18 7.59
C GLN A 24 -11.78 15.99 8.48
N TYR A 25 -13.03 15.53 8.43
CA TYR A 25 -13.48 14.34 9.18
C TYR A 25 -12.78 13.06 8.71
N LYS A 26 -12.61 12.92 7.39
CA LYS A 26 -11.91 11.81 6.75
C LYS A 26 -10.44 11.83 7.17
N LEU A 27 -9.82 13.00 7.13
CA LEU A 27 -8.43 13.19 7.55
C LEU A 27 -8.21 12.88 9.03
N ASP A 28 -9.13 13.29 9.91
CA ASP A 28 -9.03 12.99 11.34
C ASP A 28 -9.19 11.49 11.62
N SER A 29 -10.16 10.86 10.96
CA SER A 29 -10.35 9.40 10.99
C SER A 29 -9.10 8.66 10.51
N TRP A 30 -8.48 9.15 9.44
CA TRP A 30 -7.24 8.60 8.92
C TRP A 30 -6.10 8.76 9.92
N HIS A 31 -5.98 9.92 10.55
CA HIS A 31 -4.98 10.18 11.60
C HIS A 31 -5.08 9.23 12.79
N VAL A 32 -6.28 8.87 13.23
CA VAL A 32 -6.48 7.89 14.31
C VAL A 32 -5.92 6.51 13.94
N VAL A 33 -6.05 6.09 12.68
CA VAL A 33 -5.56 4.79 12.20
C VAL A 33 -4.06 4.84 11.88
N LEU A 34 -3.63 5.88 11.16
CA LEU A 34 -2.28 6.07 10.64
C LEU A 34 -1.25 6.49 11.68
N ARG A 35 -1.66 6.99 12.86
CA ARG A 35 -0.70 7.36 13.90
C ARG A 35 0.26 6.23 14.27
N LYS A 36 -0.16 4.97 14.10
CA LYS A 36 0.62 3.76 14.41
C LYS A 36 1.58 3.33 13.30
N TYR A 37 1.46 3.91 12.11
CA TYR A 37 2.24 3.55 10.93
C TYR A 37 3.22 4.67 10.55
N SER A 38 4.19 4.34 9.68
CA SER A 38 5.17 5.27 9.14
C SER A 38 4.70 5.81 7.77
N PHE A 39 4.97 7.09 7.51
CA PHE A 39 4.61 7.74 6.25
C PHE A 39 5.23 7.07 5.03
N GLU A 40 6.54 6.77 5.08
CA GLU A 40 7.27 6.15 3.98
C GLU A 40 6.60 4.87 3.49
N ARG A 41 6.25 3.96 4.41
CA ARG A 41 5.52 2.72 4.08
C ARG A 41 4.18 2.97 3.41
N ALA A 42 3.39 3.91 3.94
CA ALA A 42 2.08 4.23 3.37
C ALA A 42 2.21 4.90 1.99
N HIS A 43 3.26 5.68 1.78
CA HIS A 43 3.55 6.32 0.50
C HIS A 43 4.01 5.33 -0.56
N GLU A 44 4.92 4.40 -0.24
CA GLU A 44 5.33 3.33 -1.16
C GLU A 44 4.14 2.46 -1.57
N ASN A 45 3.31 2.04 -0.61
CA ASN A 45 2.09 1.26 -0.90
C ASN A 45 1.11 2.04 -1.79
N LEU A 46 0.97 3.35 -1.57
CA LEU A 46 0.13 4.20 -2.42
C LEU A 46 0.61 4.21 -3.87
N LEU A 47 1.92 4.37 -4.08
CA LEU A 47 2.54 4.42 -5.39
C LEU A 47 2.43 3.08 -6.14
N GLU A 48 2.59 1.96 -5.44
CA GLU A 48 2.39 0.63 -6.02
C GLU A 48 0.91 0.41 -6.40
N PHE A 49 -0.02 0.82 -5.53
CA PHE A 49 -1.45 0.64 -5.79
C PHE A 49 -1.95 1.48 -6.97
N VAL A 50 -1.53 2.75 -7.08
CA VAL A 50 -1.92 3.62 -8.21
C VAL A 50 -1.36 3.12 -9.54
N ALA A 51 -0.22 2.44 -9.53
CA ALA A 51 0.34 1.82 -10.73
C ALA A 51 -0.46 0.60 -11.20
N HIS A 52 -1.27 -0.02 -10.34
CA HIS A 52 -1.93 -1.30 -10.64
C HIS A 52 -3.47 -1.23 -10.62
N SER A 53 -4.04 -0.24 -9.95
CA SER A 53 -5.49 -0.08 -9.79
C SER A 53 -5.95 1.29 -10.30
N PRO A 54 -6.98 1.35 -11.16
CA PRO A 54 -7.59 2.61 -11.59
C PRO A 54 -8.58 3.20 -10.58
N ASN A 55 -8.73 2.57 -9.41
CA ASN A 55 -9.70 2.94 -8.39
C ASN A 55 -8.99 3.50 -7.14
N PRO A 56 -9.60 4.46 -6.43
CA PRO A 56 -8.98 5.07 -5.26
C PRO A 56 -8.75 4.03 -4.15
N PRO A 57 -7.53 3.98 -3.56
CA PRO A 57 -7.22 3.05 -2.49
C PRO A 57 -8.06 3.34 -1.24
N LYS A 58 -8.43 2.27 -0.53
CA LYS A 58 -9.02 2.39 0.80
C LYS A 58 -7.92 2.64 1.82
N ILE A 59 -8.30 3.16 2.98
CA ILE A 59 -7.36 3.36 4.08
C ILE A 59 -6.65 2.06 4.46
N SER A 60 -7.39 0.94 4.44
CA SER A 60 -6.84 -0.40 4.69
C SER A 60 -5.81 -0.83 3.65
N ASP A 61 -5.93 -0.37 2.41
CA ASP A 61 -5.04 -0.77 1.31
C ASP A 61 -3.65 -0.13 1.43
N LEU A 62 -3.60 1.08 1.99
CA LEU A 62 -2.35 1.78 2.26
C LEU A 62 -1.49 1.10 3.34
N PHE A 63 -2.08 0.24 4.19
CA PHE A 63 -1.38 -0.36 5.35
C PHE A 63 -1.41 -1.89 5.37
N ASN A 64 -2.46 -2.48 4.81
CA ASN A 64 -2.50 -3.91 4.59
C ASN A 64 -1.63 -4.14 3.38
N ASN A 65 -0.43 -4.64 3.64
CA ASN A 65 0.42 -5.22 2.63
C ASN A 65 -0.30 -6.47 2.07
N SER A 66 -1.37 -6.28 1.31
CA SER A 66 -1.80 -7.28 0.35
C SER A 66 -0.87 -7.19 -0.85
N SER A 67 0.39 -7.55 -0.58
CA SER A 67 1.04 -8.68 -1.21
C SER A 67 0.13 -9.94 -1.26
N GLY A 68 -1.12 -9.78 -1.67
CA GLY A 68 -2.05 -10.84 -2.02
C GLY A 68 -1.75 -11.27 -3.43
N GLY A 69 -0.64 -11.99 -3.61
CA GLY A 69 -0.48 -12.86 -4.77
C GLY A 69 0.80 -12.75 -5.60
N ARG A 70 1.98 -12.58 -5.01
CA ARG A 70 3.20 -13.29 -5.48
C ARG A 70 4.37 -13.24 -4.50
N TYR A 71 4.17 -13.67 -3.25
CA TYR A 71 5.30 -14.24 -2.51
C TYR A 71 5.52 -15.67 -3.04
N ILE A 72 6.36 -15.83 -4.05
CA ILE A 72 6.97 -17.12 -4.34
C ILE A 72 8.21 -17.21 -3.43
N PRO A 73 8.19 -18.00 -2.34
CA PRO A 73 9.42 -18.32 -1.65
C PRO A 73 10.33 -19.03 -2.65
N ARG A 74 11.49 -18.42 -2.94
CA ARG A 74 12.53 -18.97 -3.81
C ARG A 74 13.26 -20.13 -3.12
N ILE A 75 12.56 -21.21 -2.81
CA ILE A 75 13.15 -22.48 -2.36
C ILE A 75 12.38 -23.59 -3.06
N TYR A 76 12.92 -24.03 -4.20
CA TYR A 76 13.27 -25.43 -4.43
C TYR A 76 14.16 -25.41 -5.67
N GLU A 77 15.47 -25.30 -5.43
CA GLU A 77 16.49 -25.69 -6.38
C GLU A 77 16.32 -27.20 -6.56
N ILE A 78 15.66 -27.62 -7.64
CA ILE A 78 15.54 -29.03 -7.97
C ILE A 78 16.88 -29.41 -8.59
N ASP A 79 17.79 -29.91 -7.76
CA ASP A 79 18.98 -30.62 -8.22
C ASP A 79 18.49 -31.93 -8.88
N MET A 80 18.37 -31.91 -10.21
CA MET A 80 17.97 -33.07 -11.02
C MET A 80 19.15 -33.96 -11.41
N THR A 81 20.23 -33.99 -10.63
CA THR A 81 21.42 -34.79 -10.97
C THR A 81 21.83 -35.65 -9.77
N ALA A 82 21.09 -36.74 -9.53
CA ALA A 82 21.68 -37.92 -8.90
C ALA A 82 20.81 -39.17 -9.14
N GLY A 83 21.13 -39.89 -10.22
CA GLY A 83 21.26 -41.34 -10.21
C GLY A 83 19.99 -42.18 -10.44
N GLU A 84 19.86 -42.69 -11.66
CA GLU A 84 19.31 -44.02 -11.88
C GLU A 84 20.37 -44.86 -12.61
N ASP A 85 20.79 -45.91 -11.89
CA ASP A 85 21.45 -47.20 -12.22
C ASP A 85 22.57 -47.28 -13.28
#